data_AF-A0A2M8TDB9-F1
#
_entry.id   AF-A0A2M8TDB9-F1
#
_cell.length_a   1.000
_cell.length_b   1.000
_cell.length_c   1.000
_cell.angle_alpha   90.00
_cell.angle_beta   90.00
_cell.angle_gamma   90.00
#
_symmetry.space_group_name_H-M   'P 1'
#
loop_
_entity.id
_entity.type
_entity.pdbx_description
1 polymer ?
#
loop_
_entity_poly.entity_id
_entity_poly.type
_entity_poly.pdbx_seq_one_letter_code
_entity_poly.pdbx_strand_id
1 'polypeptide(L)'
;MNMSLRKLDKNFKIAIMALALTTIAACIFGGFTLLMSKTKLELFNNGTVNTLILEIIVTIVPCLVVKKNSGGKFNLELISMKFEGNSLSDLFKGMGISILMITTLVVVLMVTKIISIKGLGFEFAAVNKVIWSIFLVSLVAIFAGICEEIFCRGILLNYLAKWKGEIFALIVSSIIFTAFHITRYQDINSLTNVFLMGIILGRLL
;
A
#
# COMPACT_ATOMS: atom_id res chain seq x y z
N MET A 1 25.98 -29.08 -23.37
CA MET A 1 25.29 -27.80 -23.08
C MET A 1 25.13 -27.69 -21.56
N ASN A 2 26.18 -27.25 -20.87
CA ASN A 2 26.19 -27.17 -19.41
C ASN A 2 25.36 -25.97 -18.96
N MET A 3 24.15 -26.26 -18.52
CA MET A 3 23.26 -25.32 -17.87
C MET A 3 23.81 -25.01 -16.48
N SER A 4 24.90 -24.23 -16.44
CA SER A 4 25.38 -23.55 -15.26
C SER A 4 24.18 -22.81 -14.65
N LEU A 5 23.75 -23.26 -13.47
CA LEU A 5 22.79 -22.58 -12.61
C LEU A 5 23.26 -21.13 -12.46
N ARG A 6 22.72 -20.23 -13.30
CA ARG A 6 23.00 -18.79 -13.21
C ARG A 6 22.65 -18.40 -11.78
N LYS A 7 23.66 -17.95 -11.03
CA LYS A 7 23.43 -17.29 -9.74
C LYS A 7 22.30 -16.29 -9.96
N LEU A 8 21.18 -16.51 -9.26
CA LEU A 8 20.01 -15.64 -9.35
C LEU A 8 20.49 -14.21 -9.07
N ASP A 9 20.11 -13.25 -9.93
CA ASP A 9 20.48 -11.86 -9.75
C ASP A 9 20.12 -11.40 -8.32
N LYS A 10 21.04 -10.70 -7.65
CA LYS A 10 20.88 -10.32 -6.25
C LYS A 10 19.61 -9.50 -6.05
N ASN A 11 19.29 -8.58 -6.96
CA ASN A 11 18.15 -7.70 -6.84
C ASN A 11 16.84 -8.47 -7.09
N PHE A 12 16.82 -9.33 -8.10
CA PHE A 12 15.67 -10.22 -8.33
C PHE A 12 15.41 -11.12 -7.12
N LYS A 13 16.45 -11.69 -6.52
CA LYS A 13 16.34 -12.51 -5.31
C LYS A 13 15.72 -11.72 -4.16
N ILE A 14 16.16 -10.48 -3.93
CA ILE A 14 15.61 -9.62 -2.86
C ILE A 14 14.13 -9.35 -3.11
N ALA A 15 13.74 -8.95 -4.33
CA ALA A 15 12.36 -8.65 -4.67
C ALA A 15 11.43 -9.87 -4.48
N ILE A 16 11.84 -11.04 -4.97
CA ILE A 16 11.06 -12.27 -4.84
C ILE A 16 10.98 -12.74 -3.39
N MET A 17 12.09 -12.68 -2.62
CA MET A 17 12.07 -13.03 -1.20
C MET A 17 11.17 -12.09 -0.40
N ALA A 18 11.21 -10.79 -0.69
CA ALA A 18 10.35 -9.80 -0.07
C ALA A 18 8.87 -10.12 -0.36
N LEU A 19 8.50 -10.33 -1.62
CA LEU A 19 7.14 -10.70 -2.00
C LEU A 19 6.67 -11.99 -1.33
N ALA A 20 7.47 -13.05 -1.41
CA ALA A 20 7.10 -14.36 -0.91
C ALA A 20 6.93 -14.35 0.62
N LEU A 21 7.89 -13.79 1.35
CA LEU A 21 7.83 -13.75 2.81
C LEU A 21 6.73 -12.81 3.32
N THR A 22 6.50 -11.68 2.66
CA THR A 22 5.37 -10.79 2.99
C THR A 22 4.05 -11.51 2.79
N THR A 23 3.88 -12.22 1.67
CA THR A 23 2.67 -12.99 1.38
C THR A 23 2.44 -14.10 2.41
N ILE A 24 3.49 -14.86 2.73
CA ILE A 24 3.42 -15.92 3.76
C ILE A 24 3.04 -15.33 5.12
N ALA A 25 3.68 -14.23 5.53
CA ALA A 25 3.40 -13.59 6.81
C ALA A 25 1.96 -13.04 6.86
N ALA A 26 1.48 -12.43 5.78
CA ALA A 26 0.10 -11.98 5.65
C ALA A 26 -0.90 -13.14 5.73
N CYS A 27 -0.62 -14.27 5.06
CA CYS A 27 -1.46 -15.47 5.15
C CYS A 27 -1.48 -16.08 6.56
N ILE A 28 -0.32 -16.15 7.23
CA ILE A 28 -0.23 -16.61 8.62
C ILE A 28 -1.05 -15.71 9.54
N PHE A 29 -0.93 -14.39 9.39
CA PHE A 29 -1.70 -13.44 10.17
C PHE A 29 -3.21 -13.53 9.87
N GLY A 30 -3.60 -13.69 8.61
CA GLY A 30 -4.99 -13.94 8.22
C GLY A 30 -5.57 -15.23 8.83
N GLY A 31 -4.80 -16.32 8.82
CA GLY A 31 -5.20 -17.57 9.48
C GLY A 31 -5.30 -17.41 11.01
N PHE A 32 -4.36 -16.70 11.61
CA PHE A 32 -4.36 -16.42 13.05
C PHE A 32 -5.56 -15.55 13.45
N THR A 33 -5.86 -14.47 12.73
CA THR A 33 -7.02 -13.62 13.01
C THR A 33 -8.34 -14.39 12.86
N LEU A 34 -8.45 -15.29 11.88
CA LEU A 34 -9.63 -16.16 11.71
C LEU A 34 -9.79 -17.20 12.84
N LEU A 35 -8.69 -17.71 13.40
CA LEU A 35 -8.73 -18.57 14.58
C LEU A 35 -9.12 -17.76 15.83
N MET A 36 -8.53 -16.58 16.00
CA MET A 36 -8.75 -15.72 17.15
C MET A 36 -10.12 -15.05 17.14
N SER A 37 -10.75 -14.81 15.98
CA SER A 37 -12.11 -14.27 15.91
C SER A 37 -13.17 -15.20 16.50
N LYS A 38 -12.86 -16.50 16.59
CA LYS A 38 -13.70 -17.49 17.30
C LYS A 38 -13.60 -17.37 18.82
N THR A 39 -12.59 -16.65 19.32
CA THR A 39 -12.44 -16.35 20.74
C THR A 39 -13.21 -15.07 21.07
N LYS A 40 -13.65 -14.90 22.32
CA LYS A 40 -14.31 -13.66 22.79
C LYS A 40 -13.34 -12.47 22.95
N LEU A 41 -12.15 -12.51 22.33
CA LEU A 41 -11.16 -11.44 22.41
C LEU A 41 -11.49 -10.34 21.41
N GLU A 42 -11.95 -9.21 21.92
CA GLU A 42 -12.41 -8.06 21.13
C GLU A 42 -11.34 -7.48 20.19
N LEU A 43 -10.06 -7.60 20.55
CA LEU A 43 -8.94 -7.05 19.78
C LEU A 43 -8.89 -7.60 18.35
N PHE A 44 -9.09 -8.91 18.18
CA PHE A 44 -9.00 -9.58 16.87
C PHE A 44 -10.30 -9.52 16.05
N ASN A 45 -11.39 -9.05 16.67
CA ASN A 45 -12.64 -8.75 15.98
C ASN A 45 -12.69 -7.31 15.46
N ASN A 46 -11.71 -6.48 15.80
CA ASN A 46 -11.62 -5.11 15.31
C ASN A 46 -10.91 -5.04 13.95
N GLY A 47 -11.67 -4.77 12.89
CA GLY A 47 -11.14 -4.66 11.52
C GLY A 47 -10.06 -3.60 11.33
N THR A 48 -10.12 -2.49 12.07
CA THR A 48 -9.11 -1.44 12.03
C THR A 48 -7.78 -1.93 12.60
N VAL A 49 -7.81 -2.60 13.75
CA VAL A 49 -6.61 -3.17 14.38
C VAL A 49 -5.99 -4.22 13.47
N ASN A 50 -6.80 -5.12 12.91
CA ASN A 50 -6.31 -6.14 11.99
C ASN A 50 -5.65 -5.52 10.75
N THR A 51 -6.24 -4.46 10.20
CA THR A 51 -5.66 -3.73 9.05
C THR A 51 -4.32 -3.11 9.43
N LEU A 52 -4.23 -2.41 10.56
CA LEU A 52 -2.98 -1.80 11.02
C LEU A 52 -1.86 -2.84 11.22
N ILE A 53 -2.18 -4.00 11.82
CA ILE A 53 -1.19 -5.07 12.01
C ILE A 53 -0.75 -5.64 10.65
N LEU A 54 -1.67 -5.82 9.70
CA LEU A 54 -1.32 -6.28 8.36
C LEU A 54 -0.39 -5.29 7.65
N GLU A 55 -0.66 -3.99 7.72
CA GLU A 55 0.19 -2.95 7.14
C GLU A 55 1.60 -2.94 7.76
N ILE A 56 1.68 -3.16 9.08
CA ILE A 56 2.95 -3.34 9.79
C ILE A 56 3.72 -4.55 9.24
N ILE A 57 3.05 -5.67 9.01
CA ILE A 57 3.66 -6.88 8.43
C ILE A 57 4.15 -6.60 7.01
N VAL A 58 3.31 -5.98 6.18
CA VAL A 58 3.62 -5.60 4.79
C VAL A 58 4.82 -4.65 4.72
N THR A 59 5.09 -3.88 5.76
CA THR A 59 6.25 -2.99 5.82
C THR A 59 7.50 -3.65 6.42
N ILE A 60 7.36 -4.28 7.59
CA ILE A 60 8.50 -4.79 8.36
C ILE A 60 9.16 -5.97 7.67
N VAL A 61 8.38 -6.95 7.20
CA VAL A 61 8.92 -8.17 6.59
C VAL A 61 9.84 -7.87 5.41
N PRO A 62 9.43 -7.08 4.39
CA PRO A 62 10.31 -6.81 3.26
C PRO A 62 11.49 -5.92 3.66
N CYS A 63 11.35 -5.00 4.63
CA CYS A 63 12.48 -4.24 5.17
C CYS A 63 13.53 -5.16 5.83
N LEU A 64 13.10 -6.18 6.57
CA LEU A 64 13.99 -7.18 7.16
C LEU A 64 14.69 -8.02 6.09
N VAL A 65 14.02 -8.35 4.99
CA VAL A 65 14.62 -9.04 3.83
C VAL A 65 15.73 -8.18 3.22
N VAL A 66 15.47 -6.88 2.99
CA VAL A 66 16.46 -5.94 2.47
C VAL A 66 17.65 -5.83 3.41
N LYS A 67 17.42 -5.65 4.71
CA LYS A 67 18.47 -5.57 5.74
C LYS A 67 19.35 -6.81 5.75
N LYS A 68 18.74 -8.01 5.73
CA LYS A 68 19.48 -9.28 5.72
C LYS A 68 20.35 -9.45 4.48
N ASN A 69 19.86 -9.05 3.31
CA ASN A 69 20.59 -9.19 2.04
C ASN A 69 21.57 -8.03 1.75
N SER A 70 21.57 -7.00 2.59
CA SER A 70 22.46 -5.84 2.53
C SER A 70 23.55 -5.85 3.61
N GLY A 71 23.84 -7.02 4.19
CA GLY A 71 24.89 -7.17 5.21
C GLY A 71 24.52 -6.57 6.56
N GLY A 72 23.22 -6.53 6.90
CA GLY A 72 22.73 -6.01 8.18
C GLY A 72 22.50 -4.49 8.22
N LYS A 73 22.92 -3.76 7.18
CA LYS A 73 22.68 -2.32 7.04
C LYS A 73 21.29 -2.07 6.46
N PHE A 74 20.56 -1.12 7.03
CA PHE A 74 19.30 -0.62 6.50
C PHE A 74 19.38 0.91 6.48
N ASN A 75 19.18 1.49 5.31
CA ASN A 75 19.02 2.94 5.13
C ASN A 75 17.85 3.18 4.18
N LEU A 76 17.30 4.39 4.20
CA LEU A 76 16.17 4.75 3.36
C LEU A 76 16.54 4.76 1.86
N GLU A 77 17.81 4.96 1.53
CA GLU A 77 18.31 4.89 0.15
C GLU A 77 18.20 3.49 -0.47
N LEU A 78 18.36 2.43 0.34
CA LEU A 78 18.20 1.04 -0.12
C LEU A 78 16.75 0.74 -0.54
N ILE A 79 15.79 1.50 -0.02
CA ILE A 79 14.39 1.45 -0.42
C ILE A 79 13.98 2.68 -1.27
N SER A 80 14.94 3.37 -1.88
CA SER A 80 14.70 4.54 -2.74
C SER A 80 13.85 5.66 -2.10
N MET A 81 13.79 5.74 -0.77
CA MET A 81 13.15 6.84 -0.06
C MET A 81 14.20 7.87 0.30
N LYS A 82 14.39 8.85 -0.57
CA LYS A 82 15.27 9.98 -0.29
C LYS A 82 14.46 11.23 0.00
N PHE A 83 14.66 11.81 1.17
CA PHE A 83 14.14 13.14 1.49
C PHE A 83 15.18 14.16 1.01
N GLU A 84 15.01 14.66 -0.22
CA GLU A 84 15.87 15.69 -0.80
C GLU A 84 15.10 17.02 -0.93
N GLY A 85 15.78 18.14 -0.65
CA GLY A 85 15.29 19.50 -0.90
C GLY A 85 13.85 19.77 -0.45
N ASN A 86 12.98 20.05 -1.42
CA ASN A 86 11.58 20.46 -1.23
C ASN A 86 10.60 19.28 -1.06
N SER A 87 11.07 18.06 -0.75
CA SER A 87 10.22 16.85 -0.62
C SER A 87 8.96 17.04 0.22
N LEU A 88 9.04 17.78 1.33
CA LEU A 88 7.87 18.11 2.15
C LEU A 88 6.86 19.01 1.43
N SER A 89 7.34 20.02 0.70
CA SER A 89 6.49 20.90 -0.12
C SER A 89 5.76 20.11 -1.19
N ASP A 90 6.46 19.19 -1.85
CA ASP A 90 5.86 18.36 -2.91
C ASP A 90 4.85 17.36 -2.35
N LEU A 91 5.07 16.82 -1.15
CA LEU A 91 4.08 16.04 -0.42
C LEU A 91 2.81 16.87 -0.14
N PHE A 92 2.95 18.11 0.37
CA PHE A 92 1.79 18.98 0.60
C PHE A 92 1.05 19.35 -0.69
N LYS A 93 1.76 19.59 -1.80
CA LYS A 93 1.14 19.81 -3.11
C LYS A 93 0.36 18.58 -3.56
N GLY A 94 0.94 17.38 -3.42
CA GLY A 94 0.27 16.11 -3.74
C GLY A 94 -1.00 15.90 -2.93
N MET A 95 -0.97 16.19 -1.61
CA MET A 95 -2.15 16.18 -0.76
C MET A 95 -3.21 17.17 -1.24
N GLY A 96 -2.80 18.41 -1.55
CA GLY A 96 -3.71 19.46 -2.05
C GLY A 96 -4.39 19.07 -3.37
N ILE A 97 -3.64 18.55 -4.33
CA ILE A 97 -4.17 18.04 -5.60
C ILE A 97 -5.17 16.89 -5.35
N SER A 98 -4.84 15.97 -4.45
CA SER A 98 -5.73 14.84 -4.12
C SER A 98 -7.06 15.30 -3.51
N ILE A 99 -7.01 16.24 -2.57
CA ILE A 99 -8.22 16.83 -1.98
C ILE A 99 -9.06 17.52 -3.05
N LEU A 100 -8.43 18.28 -3.95
CA LEU A 100 -9.12 18.96 -5.04
C LEU A 100 -9.79 17.96 -5.99
N MET A 101 -9.10 16.88 -6.36
CA MET A 101 -9.64 15.83 -7.23
C MET A 101 -10.83 15.13 -6.61
N ILE A 102 -10.72 14.70 -5.34
CA ILE A 102 -11.83 14.01 -4.63
C ILE A 102 -13.02 14.96 -4.48
N THR A 103 -12.78 16.22 -4.11
CA THR A 103 -13.85 17.23 -3.98
C THR A 103 -14.56 17.45 -5.32
N THR A 104 -13.79 17.60 -6.40
CA THR A 104 -14.34 17.77 -7.75
C THR A 104 -15.19 16.57 -8.17
N LEU A 105 -14.70 15.35 -7.94
CA LEU A 105 -15.46 14.12 -8.22
C LEU A 105 -16.78 14.10 -7.46
N VAL A 106 -16.77 14.37 -6.15
CA VAL A 106 -17.98 14.40 -5.32
C VAL A 106 -18.97 15.44 -5.85
N VAL A 107 -18.51 16.65 -6.17
CA VAL A 107 -19.36 17.71 -6.73
C VAL A 107 -19.98 17.29 -8.06
N VAL A 108 -19.21 16.69 -8.97
CA VAL A 108 -19.72 16.18 -10.25
C VAL A 108 -20.80 15.11 -10.03
N LEU A 109 -20.55 14.15 -9.13
CA LEU A 109 -21.52 13.09 -8.82
C LEU A 109 -22.82 13.65 -8.19
N MET A 110 -22.72 14.72 -7.41
CA MET A 110 -23.88 15.42 -6.86
C MET A 110 -24.68 16.18 -7.94
N VAL A 111 -24.00 16.95 -8.80
CA VAL A 111 -24.63 17.74 -9.87
C VAL A 111 -25.32 16.83 -10.89
N THR A 112 -24.71 15.70 -11.21
CA THR A 112 -25.29 14.67 -12.10
C THR A 112 -26.39 13.85 -11.44
N LYS A 113 -26.68 14.07 -10.14
CA LYS A 113 -27.66 13.33 -9.33
C LYS A 113 -27.39 11.82 -9.26
N ILE A 114 -26.16 11.39 -9.52
CA ILE A 114 -25.74 9.99 -9.32
C ILE A 114 -25.70 9.67 -7.83
N ILE A 115 -25.26 10.63 -7.01
CA ILE A 115 -25.31 10.55 -5.55
C ILE A 115 -26.14 11.70 -5.00
N SER A 116 -26.89 11.45 -3.92
CA SER A 116 -27.53 12.49 -3.13
C SER A 116 -27.05 12.42 -1.68
N ILE A 117 -26.52 13.52 -1.17
CA ILE A 117 -26.14 13.63 0.25
C ILE A 117 -27.40 14.00 1.03
N LYS A 118 -27.83 13.12 1.95
CA LYS A 118 -29.06 13.30 2.74
C LYS A 118 -28.96 14.38 3.83
N GLY A 119 -27.75 14.79 4.18
CA GLY A 119 -27.45 15.76 5.24
C GLY A 119 -25.98 15.66 5.65
N LEU A 120 -25.54 16.55 6.55
CA LEU A 120 -24.19 16.48 7.12
C LEU A 120 -24.09 15.38 8.19
N GLY A 121 -22.91 14.79 8.37
CA GLY A 121 -22.71 13.74 9.37
C GLY A 121 -23.09 14.18 10.81
N PHE A 122 -22.97 15.47 11.10
CA PHE A 122 -23.35 16.08 12.38
C PHE A 122 -24.86 16.12 12.64
N GLU A 123 -25.69 15.95 11.61
CA GLU A 123 -27.14 15.84 11.74
C GLU A 123 -27.56 14.44 12.23
N PHE A 124 -26.72 13.43 11.99
CA PHE A 124 -27.02 12.03 12.29
C PHE A 124 -26.21 11.47 13.47
N ALA A 125 -25.14 12.16 13.89
CA ALA A 125 -24.27 11.73 14.97
C ALA A 125 -23.68 12.93 15.73
N ALA A 126 -23.34 12.69 17.00
CA ALA A 126 -22.67 13.67 17.83
C ALA A 126 -21.34 14.13 17.22
N VAL A 127 -21.03 15.43 17.35
CA VAL A 127 -19.85 16.08 16.75
C VAL A 127 -18.55 15.36 17.08
N ASN A 128 -18.38 14.94 18.33
CA ASN A 128 -17.21 14.18 18.77
C ASN A 128 -17.07 12.84 18.02
N LYS A 129 -18.16 12.11 17.77
CA LYS A 129 -18.14 10.84 17.03
C LYS A 129 -17.76 11.04 15.57
N VAL A 130 -18.28 12.09 14.94
CA VAL A 130 -17.95 12.43 13.54
C VAL A 130 -16.48 12.81 13.41
N ILE A 131 -15.99 13.72 14.26
CA ILE A 131 -14.58 14.14 14.28
C ILE A 131 -13.66 12.94 14.51
N TRP A 132 -13.98 12.08 15.48
CA TRP A 132 -13.19 10.90 15.78
C TRP A 132 -13.16 9.90 14.62
N SER A 133 -14.28 9.71 13.93
CA SER A 133 -14.36 8.83 12.77
C SER A 133 -13.51 9.34 11.61
N ILE A 134 -13.57 10.64 11.31
CA ILE A 134 -12.75 11.28 10.28
C ILE A 134 -11.26 11.13 10.62
N PHE A 135 -10.89 11.40 11.87
CA PHE A 135 -9.52 11.27 12.34
C PHE A 135 -8.99 9.84 12.17
N LEU A 136 -9.75 8.84 12.65
CA LEU A 136 -9.35 7.44 12.54
C LEU A 136 -9.22 6.96 11.09
N VAL A 137 -10.19 7.28 10.23
CA VAL A 137 -10.12 6.88 8.81
C VAL A 137 -8.92 7.53 8.13
N SER A 138 -8.66 8.81 8.40
CA SER A 138 -7.51 9.53 7.84
C SER A 138 -6.20 8.92 8.30
N LEU A 139 -6.08 8.61 9.60
CA LEU A 139 -4.87 8.00 10.16
C LEU A 139 -4.59 6.62 9.54
N VAL A 140 -5.62 5.77 9.42
CA VAL A 140 -5.49 4.44 8.81
C VAL A 140 -5.12 4.55 7.34
N ALA A 141 -5.73 5.47 6.60
CA ALA A 141 -5.45 5.66 5.18
C ALA A 141 -4.02 6.18 4.92
N ILE A 142 -3.56 7.16 5.71
CA ILE A 142 -2.18 7.67 5.63
C ILE A 142 -1.19 6.56 5.96
N PHE A 143 -1.46 5.80 7.03
CA PHE A 143 -0.57 4.73 7.45
C PHE A 143 -0.48 3.61 6.40
N ALA A 144 -1.60 3.15 5.86
CA ALA A 144 -1.63 2.17 4.78
C ALA A 144 -0.90 2.68 3.55
N GLY A 145 -1.14 3.93 3.13
CA GLY A 145 -0.44 4.53 1.99
C GLY A 145 1.09 4.53 2.15
N ILE A 146 1.60 4.88 3.35
CA ILE A 146 3.04 4.83 3.63
C ILE A 146 3.57 3.38 3.54
N CYS A 147 2.86 2.42 4.14
CA CYS A 147 3.26 1.02 4.17
C CYS A 147 3.31 0.41 2.76
N GLU A 148 2.26 0.64 1.97
CA GLU A 148 2.16 0.22 0.58
C GLU A 148 3.28 0.83 -0.28
N GLU A 149 3.63 2.10 -0.05
CA GLU A 149 4.68 2.79 -0.81
C GLU A 149 6.06 2.23 -0.50
N ILE A 150 6.37 1.98 0.78
CA ILE A 150 7.62 1.32 1.21
C ILE A 150 7.77 -0.03 0.51
N PHE A 151 6.72 -0.86 0.54
CA PHE A 151 6.80 -2.20 0.00
C PHE A 151 6.80 -2.21 -1.54
N CYS A 152 5.82 -1.59 -2.18
CA CYS A 152 5.60 -1.73 -3.61
C CYS A 152 6.58 -0.89 -4.43
N ARG A 153 6.90 0.33 -4.00
CA ARG A 153 7.77 1.23 -4.77
C ARG A 153 9.18 1.21 -4.22
N GLY A 154 9.32 1.34 -2.90
CA GLY A 154 10.62 1.37 -2.28
C GLY A 154 11.40 0.07 -2.44
N ILE A 155 10.71 -1.08 -2.34
CA ILE A 155 11.35 -2.40 -2.42
C ILE A 155 11.06 -3.07 -3.76
N LEU A 156 9.81 -3.42 -4.08
CA LEU A 156 9.53 -4.23 -5.26
C LEU A 156 9.94 -3.54 -6.57
N LEU A 157 9.44 -2.34 -6.84
CA LEU A 157 9.78 -1.57 -8.05
C LEU A 157 11.29 -1.33 -8.13
N ASN A 158 11.90 -0.82 -7.07
CA ASN A 158 13.34 -0.51 -7.02
C ASN A 158 14.24 -1.72 -7.36
N TYR A 159 14.03 -2.86 -6.69
CA TYR A 159 14.87 -4.04 -6.92
C TYR A 159 14.56 -4.73 -8.25
N LEU A 160 13.31 -4.70 -8.73
CA LEU A 160 12.99 -5.21 -10.07
C LEU A 160 13.58 -4.31 -11.17
N ALA A 161 13.61 -2.98 -10.97
CA ALA A 161 14.17 -2.03 -11.93
C ALA A 161 15.67 -2.22 -12.08
N LYS A 162 16.38 -2.38 -10.95
CA LYS A 162 17.82 -2.72 -10.92
C LYS A 162 18.14 -4.07 -11.59
N TRP A 163 17.17 -4.99 -11.67
CA TRP A 163 17.37 -6.29 -12.30
C TRP A 163 17.15 -6.26 -13.82
N LYS A 164 16.01 -5.75 -14.28
CA LYS A 164 15.56 -5.91 -15.68
C LYS A 164 15.08 -4.62 -16.34
N GLY A 165 15.22 -3.48 -15.66
CA GLY A 165 14.85 -2.16 -16.15
C GLY A 165 13.48 -1.68 -15.67
N GLU A 166 13.27 -0.37 -15.80
CA GLU A 166 12.15 0.36 -15.20
C GLU A 166 10.78 -0.08 -15.71
N ILE A 167 10.61 -0.23 -17.03
CA ILE A 167 9.30 -0.58 -17.62
C ILE A 167 8.82 -1.94 -17.13
N PHE A 168 9.73 -2.93 -17.12
CA PHE A 168 9.42 -4.26 -16.62
C PHE A 168 9.04 -4.20 -15.13
N ALA A 169 9.81 -3.48 -14.33
CA ALA A 169 9.58 -3.33 -12.91
C ALA A 169 8.25 -2.64 -12.61
N LEU A 170 7.91 -1.59 -13.37
CA LEU A 170 6.68 -0.83 -13.26
C LEU A 170 5.45 -1.69 -13.52
N ILE A 171 5.47 -2.48 -14.59
CA ILE A 171 4.36 -3.36 -14.94
C ILE A 171 4.20 -4.43 -13.85
N VAL A 172 5.29 -5.10 -13.47
CA VAL A 172 5.24 -6.20 -12.50
C VAL A 172 4.84 -5.71 -11.11
N SER A 173 5.40 -4.60 -10.62
CA SER A 173 5.02 -4.03 -9.33
C SER A 173 3.56 -3.58 -9.32
N SER A 174 3.05 -3.02 -10.43
CA SER A 174 1.64 -2.61 -10.55
C SER A 174 0.69 -3.81 -10.57
N ILE A 175 1.06 -4.91 -11.22
CA ILE A 175 0.29 -6.17 -11.17
C ILE A 175 0.24 -6.70 -9.74
N ILE A 176 1.38 -6.74 -9.05
CA ILE A 176 1.46 -7.21 -7.65
C ILE A 176 0.62 -6.32 -6.73
N PHE A 177 0.76 -4.99 -6.86
CA PHE A 177 -0.04 -4.02 -6.10
C PHE A 177 -1.54 -4.24 -6.31
N THR A 178 -1.96 -4.48 -7.55
CA THR A 178 -3.35 -4.80 -7.88
C THR A 178 -3.80 -6.13 -7.29
N ALA A 179 -2.94 -7.14 -7.28
CA ALA A 179 -3.24 -8.44 -6.70
C ALA A 179 -3.54 -8.37 -5.19
N PHE A 180 -2.82 -7.52 -4.45
CA PHE A 180 -3.11 -7.27 -3.02
C PHE A 180 -4.49 -6.63 -2.78
N HIS A 181 -5.06 -6.01 -3.81
CA HIS A 181 -6.36 -5.34 -3.73
C HIS A 181 -7.54 -6.20 -4.19
N ILE A 182 -7.31 -7.41 -4.71
CA ILE A 182 -8.37 -8.30 -5.21
C ILE A 182 -9.38 -8.66 -4.12
N THR A 183 -8.97 -8.76 -2.86
CA THR A 183 -9.91 -9.07 -1.76
C THR A 183 -10.88 -7.91 -1.51
N ARG A 184 -10.46 -6.67 -1.78
CA ARG A 184 -11.25 -5.45 -1.57
C ARG A 184 -12.09 -5.09 -2.79
N TYR A 185 -11.53 -5.23 -3.99
CA TYR A 185 -12.20 -4.89 -5.25
C TYR A 185 -12.43 -6.15 -6.06
N GLN A 186 -13.69 -6.52 -6.25
CA GLN A 186 -14.09 -7.72 -6.99
C GLN A 186 -14.48 -7.42 -8.44
N ASP A 187 -14.66 -6.14 -8.80
CA ASP A 187 -15.01 -5.73 -10.15
C ASP A 187 -13.77 -5.36 -10.97
N ILE A 188 -13.80 -5.73 -12.25
CA ILE A 188 -12.66 -5.56 -13.16
C ILE A 188 -12.32 -4.09 -13.41
N ASN A 189 -13.30 -3.19 -13.32
CA ASN A 189 -13.10 -1.76 -13.53
C ASN A 189 -12.28 -1.16 -12.38
N SER A 190 -12.66 -1.46 -11.13
CA SER A 190 -11.89 -1.05 -9.95
C SER A 190 -10.49 -1.64 -9.94
N LEU A 191 -10.32 -2.91 -10.32
CA LEU A 191 -8.98 -3.52 -10.43
C LEU A 191 -8.14 -2.87 -11.53
N THR A 192 -8.75 -2.52 -12.66
CA THR A 192 -8.08 -1.76 -13.73
C THR A 192 -7.66 -0.38 -13.22
N ASN A 193 -8.52 0.31 -12.46
CA ASN A 193 -8.17 1.59 -11.86
C ASN A 193 -7.01 1.48 -10.87
N VAL A 194 -7.00 0.44 -10.02
CA VAL A 194 -5.88 0.17 -9.10
C VAL A 194 -4.59 -0.10 -9.86
N PHE A 195 -4.65 -0.88 -10.94
CA PHE A 195 -3.49 -1.14 -11.80
C PHE A 195 -2.93 0.13 -12.45
N LEU A 196 -3.80 0.95 -13.04
CA LEU A 196 -3.42 2.23 -13.63
C LEU A 196 -2.84 3.19 -12.58
N MET A 197 -3.43 3.23 -11.38
CA MET A 197 -2.87 4.01 -10.27
C MET A 197 -1.51 3.47 -9.83
N GLY A 198 -1.34 2.14 -9.88
CA GLY A 198 -0.05 1.46 -9.73
C GLY A 198 1.03 2.04 -10.64
N ILE A 199 0.71 2.12 -11.94
CA ILE A 199 1.60 2.65 -12.98
C ILE A 199 1.87 4.14 -12.77
N ILE A 200 0.84 4.95 -12.50
CA ILE A 200 0.98 6.40 -12.30
C ILE A 200 1.90 6.67 -11.13
N LEU A 201 1.63 6.07 -9.97
CA LEU A 201 2.45 6.24 -8.77
C LEU A 201 3.89 5.75 -8.98
N GLY A 202 4.07 4.60 -9.64
CA GLY A 202 5.41 4.07 -9.93
C GLY A 202 6.22 4.90 -10.92
N ARG A 203 5.60 5.82 -11.68
CA ARG A 203 6.28 6.77 -12.58
C ARG A 203 6.64 8.09 -11.93
N LEU A 204 6.02 8.42 -10.80
CA LEU A 204 6.23 9.67 -10.08
C LEU A 204 7.45 9.61 -9.13
N LEU A 205 8.08 8.44 -9.01
CA LEU A 205 9.31 8.17 -8.23
C LEU A 205 10.48 7.88 -9.15
#